data_AF-A0A1M5D050-F1
#
_entry.id   AF-A0A1M5D050-F1
#
_cell.length_a   1.000
_cell.length_b   1.000
_cell.length_c   1.000
_cell.angle_alpha   90.00
_cell.angle_beta   90.00
_cell.angle_gamma   90.00
#
_symmetry.space_group_name_H-M   'P 1'
#
loop_
_entity.id
_entity.type
_entity.pdbx_description
1 polymer ?
#
loop_
_entity_poly.entity_id
_entity_poly.type
_entity_poly.pdbx_seq_one_letter_code
_entity_poly.pdbx_strand_id
1 'polypeptide(L)' 'MHNKIIKIKHITGTYTIDVKEGKLNEMQTQLDKCLNDEQGAIVVKGENGDQFVYPADLLKNSFISIVDREEAKGL' A
#
# COMPACT_ATOMS: atom_id res chain seq x y z
N MET A 1 -8.90 15.13 -8.80
CA MET A 1 -9.54 14.10 -7.95
C MET A 1 -8.44 13.58 -7.03
N HIS A 2 -8.61 13.68 -5.71
CA HIS A 2 -7.54 13.39 -4.74
C HIS A 2 -7.36 11.88 -4.58
N ASN A 3 -6.59 11.25 -5.45
CA ASN A 3 -6.24 9.85 -5.29
C ASN A 3 -5.20 9.74 -4.17
N LYS A 4 -5.53 9.05 -3.09
CA LYS A 4 -4.55 8.72 -2.04
C LYS A 4 -3.83 7.44 -2.44
N ILE A 5 -2.54 7.38 -2.13
CA ILE A 5 -1.74 6.17 -2.30
C ILE A 5 -1.12 5.78 -0.97
N ILE A 6 -1.13 4.49 -0.67
CA ILE A 6 -0.43 3.94 0.49
C ILE A 6 0.95 3.50 0.00
N LYS A 7 1.99 4.17 0.44
CA LYS A 7 3.37 3.84 0.14
C LYS A 7 3.92 2.95 1.25
N ILE A 8 4.38 1.77 0.88
CA ILE A 8 4.98 0.78 1.77
C ILE A 8 6.46 0.72 1.41
N LYS A 9 7.32 1.19 2.31
CA LYS A 9 8.77 1.14 2.14
C LYS A 9 9.32 -0.03 2.94
N HIS A 10 9.93 -0.96 2.24
CA HIS A 10 10.58 -2.13 2.82
C HIS A 10 12.05 -2.21 2.36
N ILE A 11 12.85 -3.05 3.03
CA ILE A 11 14.24 -3.28 2.64
C ILE A 11 14.37 -3.88 1.23
N THR A 12 13.36 -4.62 0.77
CA THR A 12 13.32 -5.23 -0.57
C THR A 12 12.87 -4.27 -1.67
N GLY A 13 12.34 -3.09 -1.32
CA GLY A 13 11.85 -2.13 -2.30
C GLY A 13 10.72 -1.24 -1.78
N THR A 14 10.22 -0.39 -2.67
CA THR A 14 9.08 0.48 -2.40
C THR A 14 7.86 -0.04 -3.15
N TYR A 15 6.75 -0.14 -2.43
CA TYR A 15 5.48 -0.62 -2.94
C TYR A 15 4.42 0.45 -2.75
N THR A 16 3.46 0.50 -3.63
CA THR A 16 2.37 1.48 -3.57
C THR A 16 1.04 0.77 -3.73
N ILE A 17 0.03 1.28 -3.05
CA ILE A 17 -1.33 0.79 -3.19
C ILE A 17 -2.19 1.98 -3.56
N ASP A 18 -2.83 1.89 -4.73
CA ASP A 18 -3.75 2.91 -5.19
C ASP A 18 -5.07 2.79 -4.43
N VAL A 19 -5.36 3.80 -3.61
CA VAL A 19 -6.58 3.84 -2.82
C VAL A 19 -7.65 4.51 -3.65
N LYS A 20 -8.62 3.72 -4.12
CA LYS A 20 -9.82 4.28 -4.76
C LYS A 20 -10.60 5.12 -3.76
N GLU A 21 -11.29 6.14 -4.27
CA GLU A 21 -12.15 7.00 -3.47
C GLU A 21 -13.19 6.15 -2.68
N GLY A 22 -13.32 6.40 -1.38
CA GLY A 22 -14.18 5.60 -0.49
C GLY A 22 -13.64 4.22 -0.07
N LYS A 23 -12.49 3.77 -0.61
CA LYS A 23 -11.85 2.48 -0.26
C LYS A 23 -10.69 2.59 0.74
N LEU A 24 -10.41 3.78 1.24
CA LEU A 24 -9.36 4.01 2.25
C LEU A 24 -9.63 3.25 3.55
N ASN A 25 -10.88 3.24 4.00
CA ASN A 25 -11.26 2.51 5.21
C ASN A 25 -11.04 1.00 5.06
N GLU A 26 -11.45 0.44 3.92
CA GLU A 26 -11.25 -0.98 3.59
C GLU A 26 -9.76 -1.37 3.56
N MET A 27 -8.91 -0.53 2.96
CA MET A 27 -7.47 -0.79 2.94
C MET A 27 -6.83 -0.71 4.31
N GLN A 28 -7.23 0.27 5.13
CA GLN A 28 -6.77 0.33 6.53
C GLN A 28 -7.16 -0.92 7.30
N THR A 29 -8.39 -1.42 7.15
CA THR A 29 -8.81 -2.66 7.79
C THR A 29 -8.02 -3.88 7.32
N GLN A 30 -7.68 -3.99 6.03
CA GLN A 30 -6.83 -5.09 5.55
C GLN A 30 -5.39 -5.01 6.07
N LEU A 31 -4.83 -3.80 6.13
CA LEU A 31 -3.52 -3.57 6.72
C LEU A 31 -3.52 -3.94 8.21
N ASP A 32 -4.56 -3.52 8.95
CA ASP A 32 -4.73 -3.82 10.36
C ASP A 32 -4.83 -5.35 10.59
N LYS A 33 -5.61 -6.06 9.77
CA LYS A 33 -5.67 -7.53 9.79
C LYS A 33 -4.31 -8.19 9.52
N CYS A 34 -3.51 -7.62 8.61
CA CYS A 34 -2.16 -8.11 8.34
C CYS A 34 -1.20 -7.86 9.52
N LEU A 35 -1.35 -6.73 10.19
CA LEU A 35 -0.58 -6.42 11.41
C LEU A 35 -1.00 -7.33 12.58
N ASN A 36 -2.27 -7.71 12.67
CA ASN A 36 -2.84 -8.59 13.69
C ASN A 36 -2.73 -10.10 13.39
N ASP A 37 -1.97 -10.51 12.36
CA ASP A 37 -1.83 -11.93 11.94
C ASP A 37 -3.13 -12.60 11.43
N GLU A 38 -4.20 -11.83 11.23
CA GLU A 38 -5.48 -12.33 10.70
C GLU A 38 -5.44 -12.53 9.18
N GLN A 39 -4.56 -11.82 8.48
CA GLN A 39 -4.39 -11.89 7.03
C GLN A 39 -2.91 -12.12 6.69
N GLY A 40 -2.61 -13.22 5.99
CA GLY A 40 -1.22 -13.62 5.71
C GLY A 40 -0.52 -12.81 4.61
N ALA A 41 -1.27 -12.09 3.77
CA ALA A 41 -0.72 -11.25 2.71
C ALA A 41 -1.74 -10.22 2.18
N ILE A 42 -1.23 -9.14 1.59
CA ILE A 42 -2.01 -8.15 0.83
C ILE A 42 -1.54 -8.06 -0.62
N VAL A 43 -2.40 -7.56 -1.50
CA VAL A 43 -2.00 -7.23 -2.86
C VAL A 43 -1.50 -5.79 -2.91
N VAL A 44 -0.26 -5.61 -3.35
CA VAL A 44 0.34 -4.28 -3.56
C VAL A 44 0.70 -4.10 -5.03
N LYS A 45 0.90 -2.84 -5.43
CA LYS A 45 1.33 -2.46 -6.76
C LYS A 45 2.76 -1.93 -6.74
N GLY A 46 3.65 -2.54 -7.50
CA GLY A 46 5.02 -2.05 -7.69
C GLY A 46 5.07 -0.78 -8.54
N GLU A 47 6.24 -0.14 -8.60
CA GLU A 47 6.48 1.05 -9.43
C GLU A 47 6.21 0.83 -10.92
N ASN A 48 6.40 -0.39 -11.43
CA ASN A 48 6.12 -0.73 -12.83
C ASN A 48 4.64 -0.98 -13.14
N GLY A 49 3.77 -0.92 -12.12
CA GLY A 49 2.35 -1.21 -12.25
C GLY A 49 1.98 -2.68 -12.08
N ASP A 50 2.96 -3.56 -11.87
CA ASP A 50 2.76 -4.97 -11.52
C ASP A 50 2.08 -5.11 -10.16
N GLN A 51 1.12 -6.04 -10.08
CA GLN A 51 0.48 -6.43 -8.84
C GLN A 51 1.12 -7.71 -8.32
N PHE A 52 1.51 -7.72 -7.05
CA PHE A 52 2.04 -8.91 -6.41
C PHE A 52 1.53 -9.03 -4.98
N VAL A 53 1.57 -10.28 -4.52
CA VAL A 53 1.18 -10.66 -3.16
C VAL A 53 2.34 -10.31 -2.24
N TYR A 54 2.11 -9.35 -1.37
CA TYR A 54 3.05 -8.91 -0.35
C TYR A 54 2.69 -9.57 0.99
N PRO A 55 3.54 -10.46 1.52
CA PRO A 55 3.26 -11.16 2.76
C PRO A 55 3.18 -10.19 3.95
N ALA A 56 2.23 -10.45 4.84
CA ALA A 56 1.97 -9.63 6.02
C ALA A 56 3.17 -9.58 6.98
N ASP A 57 3.96 -10.66 7.00
CA ASP A 57 5.20 -10.74 7.78
C ASP A 57 6.20 -9.63 7.41
N LEU A 58 6.32 -9.33 6.11
CA LEU A 58 7.15 -8.22 5.64
C LEU A 58 6.48 -6.88 5.93
N LEU A 59 5.16 -6.82 5.91
CA LEU A 59 4.39 -5.60 6.17
C LEU A 59 4.58 -5.10 7.61
N LYS A 60 4.66 -6.01 8.59
CA LYS A 60 5.02 -5.69 9.98
C LYS A 60 6.40 -5.04 10.11
N ASN A 61 7.31 -5.40 9.21
CA ASN A 61 8.67 -4.85 9.13
C ASN A 61 8.81 -3.71 8.10
N SER A 62 7.68 -3.23 7.55
CA SER A 62 7.67 -2.17 6.53
C SER A 62 7.17 -0.86 7.10
N PHE A 63 7.65 0.24 6.53
CA PHE A 63 7.16 1.57 6.85
C PHE A 63 6.01 1.94 5.92
N ILE A 64 4.81 2.12 6.47
CA ILE A 64 3.60 2.41 5.71
C ILE A 64 3.27 3.90 5.86
N SER A 65 3.04 4.60 4.74
CA SER A 65 2.70 6.02 4.73
C SER A 65 1.61 6.29 3.72
N ILE A 66 0.56 7.00 4.14
CA ILE A 66 -0.49 7.47 3.24
C ILE A 66 -0.03 8.82 2.71
N VAL A 67 0.23 8.89 1.40
CA VAL A 67 0.55 10.15 0.72
C VAL A 67 -0.53 10.45 -0.29
N ASP A 68 -0.81 11.72 -0.52
CA ASP A 68 -1.60 12.08 -1.70
C ASP A 68 -0.77 11.68 -2.92
N ARG A 69 -1.41 11.04 -3.90
CA ARG A 69 -0.82 10.84 -5.21
C ARG A 69 -0.76 12.22 -5.80
N GLU A 70 0.33 12.95 -5.52
CA GLU A 70 0.72 14.05 -6.37
C GLU A 70 0.81 13.43 -7.76
N GLU A 71 -0.21 13.66 -8.59
CA GLU A 71 -0.06 13.61 -10.03
C GLU A 71 1.23 14.35 -10.26
N ALA A 72 2.28 13.62 -10.65
CA ALA A 72 3.53 14.21 -11.05
C ALA A 72 3.13 15.32 -12.02
N LYS A 73 3.18 16.56 -11.55
CA LYS A 73 3.02 17.72 -12.40
C LYS A 73 4.18 17.57 -13.37
N GLY A 74 3.84 17.05 -14.55
CA GLY A 74 4.69 17.14 -15.71
C GLY A 74 5.08 18.61 -15.81
N LEU A 75 6.35 18.86 -15.60
CA LEU A 75 7.05 20.09 -15.95
C LEU A 75 8.22 19.65 -16.81
#